data_AF-A0A7M2WVJ8-F1
#
_entry.id   AF-A0A7M2WVJ8-F1
#
_cell.length_a   1.000
_cell.length_b   1.000
_cell.length_c   1.000
_cell.angle_alpha   90.00
_cell.angle_beta   90.00
_cell.angle_gamma   90.00
#
_symmetry.space_group_name_H-M   'P 1'
#
loop_
_entity.id
_entity.type
_entity.pdbx_description
1 polymer ?
#
loop_
_entity_poly.entity_id
_entity_poly.type
_entity_poly.pdbx_seq_one_letter_code
_entity_poly.pdbx_strand_id
1 'polypeptide(L)'
;MAINLHSENIIHIGEVPKLPFMKGRGRRLSCATLYRWINNGLRGVKLETVLIGGSRCTSVEACERFIGATQGGSPAPAACRTASQRTKAVDAAKRQLDAFGI
;
A
#
# COMPACT_ATOMS: atom_id res chain seq x y z
N MET A 1 -1.11 -2.43 -6.60
CA MET A 1 -0.81 -3.75 -6.02
C MET A 1 -2.14 -4.36 -5.56
N ALA A 2 -2.20 -5.67 -5.30
CA ALA A 2 -3.41 -6.29 -4.75
C ALA A 2 -3.32 -6.30 -3.22
N ILE A 3 -4.47 -6.15 -2.55
CA ILE A 3 -4.59 -6.24 -1.08
C ILE A 3 -4.41 -7.69 -0.66
N ASN A 4 -3.57 -7.95 0.35
CA ASN A 4 -3.42 -9.26 0.95
C ASN A 4 -4.46 -9.48 2.07
N LEU A 5 -5.44 -10.35 1.80
CA LEU A 5 -6.56 -10.61 2.71
C LEU A 5 -6.18 -11.31 4.03
N HIS A 6 -4.99 -11.92 4.13
CA HIS A 6 -4.57 -12.68 5.31
C HIS A 6 -3.66 -11.88 6.24
N SER A 7 -2.94 -10.89 5.72
CA SER A 7 -1.96 -10.12 6.49
C SER A 7 -2.35 -8.67 6.74
N GLU A 8 -3.23 -8.10 5.91
CA GLU A 8 -3.64 -6.69 6.02
C GLU A 8 -4.95 -6.54 6.80
N ASN A 9 -5.13 -5.40 7.47
CA ASN A 9 -6.35 -5.10 8.22
C ASN A 9 -7.43 -4.53 7.29
N ILE A 10 -8.37 -5.39 6.87
CA ILE A 10 -9.45 -5.04 5.95
C ILE A 10 -10.52 -4.21 6.66
N ILE A 11 -10.84 -3.07 6.06
CA ILE A 11 -11.86 -2.14 6.53
C ILE A 11 -12.83 -1.79 5.40
N HIS A 12 -14.09 -1.54 5.76
CA HIS A 12 -15.07 -1.05 4.80
C HIS A 12 -14.71 0.38 4.37
N ILE A 13 -15.03 0.76 3.12
CA ILE A 13 -14.66 2.10 2.61
C ILE A 13 -15.26 3.24 3.45
N GLY A 14 -16.43 3.01 4.05
CA GLY A 14 -17.08 3.97 4.95
C GLY A 14 -16.38 4.17 6.30
N GLU A 15 -15.50 3.24 6.70
CA GLU A 15 -14.71 3.34 7.94
C GLU A 15 -13.42 4.15 7.75
N VAL A 16 -12.95 4.31 6.50
CA VAL A 16 -11.70 5.05 6.20
C VAL A 16 -11.67 6.46 6.78
N PRO A 17 -12.72 7.30 6.70
CA PRO A 17 -12.71 8.65 7.29
C PRO A 17 -12.65 8.68 8.82
N LYS A 18 -12.86 7.54 9.49
CA LYS A 18 -12.77 7.42 10.95
C LYS A 18 -11.34 7.16 11.42
N LEU A 19 -10.45 6.70 10.53
CA LEU A 19 -9.05 6.48 10.86
C LEU A 19 -8.38 7.81 11.30
N PRO A 20 -7.51 7.78 12.32
CA PRO A 20 -6.94 8.99 12.91
C PRO A 20 -6.07 9.78 11.91
N PHE A 21 -5.35 9.08 11.03
CA PHE A 21 -4.46 9.67 10.02
C PHE A 21 -5.16 10.06 8.72
N MET A 22 -6.43 9.66 8.51
CA MET A 22 -7.21 9.99 7.31
C MET A 22 -8.05 11.25 7.48
N LYS A 23 -7.39 12.35 7.87
CA LYS A 23 -8.01 13.67 8.09
C LYS A 23 -7.32 14.73 7.25
N GLY A 24 -8.12 15.54 6.56
CA GLY A 24 -7.65 16.69 5.80
C GLY A 24 -8.03 17.99 6.50
N ARG A 25 -7.07 18.87 6.78
CA ARG A 25 -7.31 20.17 7.46
C ARG A 25 -8.13 20.02 8.76
N GLY A 26 -7.84 18.99 9.56
CA GLY A 26 -8.54 18.70 10.81
C GLY A 26 -9.96 18.14 10.67
N ARG A 27 -10.47 17.93 9.45
CA ARG A 27 -11.80 17.36 9.19
C ARG A 27 -11.70 15.95 8.61
N ARG A 28 -12.76 15.15 8.84
CA ARG A 28 -12.91 13.84 8.20
C ARG A 28 -13.03 14.01 6.68
N LEU A 29 -12.45 13.08 5.95
CA LEU A 29 -12.62 13.02 4.49
C LEU A 29 -14.07 12.70 4.12
N SER A 30 -14.55 13.30 3.05
CA SER A 30 -15.88 12.96 2.50
C SER A 30 -15.83 11.64 1.75
N CYS A 31 -16.95 10.89 1.75
CA CYS A 31 -17.08 9.67 0.95
C CYS A 31 -16.78 9.93 -0.54
N ALA A 32 -17.22 11.08 -1.07
CA ALA A 32 -16.94 11.48 -2.45
C ALA A 32 -15.42 11.56 -2.74
N THR A 33 -14.60 11.95 -1.76
CA THR A 33 -13.14 11.98 -1.92
C THR A 33 -12.55 10.58 -2.04
N LEU A 34 -13.04 9.64 -1.23
CA LEU A 34 -12.60 8.25 -1.30
C LEU A 34 -12.98 7.62 -2.64
N TYR A 35 -14.22 7.80 -3.10
CA TYR A 35 -14.65 7.30 -4.40
C TYR A 35 -13.86 7.93 -5.56
N ARG A 36 -13.47 9.21 -5.45
CA ARG A 36 -12.56 9.84 -6.41
C ARG A 36 -11.20 9.13 -6.43
N TRP A 37 -10.62 8.84 -5.27
CA TRP A 37 -9.33 8.13 -5.18
C TRP A 37 -9.40 6.70 -5.70
N ILE A 38 -10.54 6.02 -5.54
CA ILE A 38 -10.76 4.67 -6.08
C ILE A 38 -10.88 4.72 -7.61
N ASN A 39 -11.76 5.57 -8.13
CA ASN A 39 -12.11 5.55 -9.54
C ASN A 39 -11.05 6.23 -10.41
N ASN A 40 -10.63 7.43 -9.98
CA ASN A 40 -9.77 8.32 -10.76
C ASN A 40 -8.35 8.35 -10.22
N GLY A 41 -8.19 8.15 -8.90
CA GLY A 41 -6.91 8.31 -8.23
C GLY A 41 -6.60 9.75 -7.84
N LEU A 42 -5.37 9.94 -7.37
CA LEU A 42 -4.76 11.21 -7.02
C LEU A 42 -3.32 11.18 -7.50
N ARG A 43 -2.92 12.17 -8.33
CA ARG A 43 -1.54 12.27 -8.86
C ARG A 43 -1.05 10.97 -9.55
N GLY A 44 -1.94 10.31 -10.29
CA GLY A 44 -1.65 9.06 -11.01
C GLY A 44 -1.68 7.78 -10.15
N VAL A 45 -1.89 7.89 -8.83
CA VAL A 45 -1.99 6.74 -7.92
C VAL A 45 -3.47 6.48 -7.60
N LYS A 46 -3.92 5.23 -7.65
CA LYS A 46 -5.29 4.83 -7.25
C LYS A 46 -5.28 4.11 -5.91
N LEU A 47 -6.34 4.31 -5.13
CA LEU A 47 -6.52 3.59 -3.86
C LEU A 47 -6.89 2.14 -4.14
N GLU A 48 -6.16 1.21 -3.53
CA GLU A 48 -6.42 -0.22 -3.68
C GLU A 48 -7.70 -0.60 -2.95
N THR A 49 -8.56 -1.38 -3.61
CA THR A 49 -9.81 -1.84 -3.05
C THR A 49 -10.13 -3.26 -3.51
N VAL A 50 -10.96 -3.94 -2.73
CA VAL A 50 -11.48 -5.27 -3.01
C VAL A 50 -13.00 -5.28 -2.81
N LEU A 51 -13.71 -6.05 -3.61
CA LEU A 51 -15.15 -6.29 -3.42
C LEU A 51 -15.35 -7.55 -2.59
N ILE A 52 -16.02 -7.43 -1.45
CA ILE A 52 -16.35 -8.53 -0.54
C ILE A 52 -17.85 -8.47 -0.29
N GLY A 53 -18.59 -9.49 -0.73
CA GLY A 53 -20.05 -9.55 -0.55
C GLY A 53 -20.81 -8.36 -1.13
N GLY A 54 -20.34 -7.79 -2.25
CA GLY A 54 -20.93 -6.60 -2.88
C GLY A 54 -20.53 -5.26 -2.25
N SER A 55 -19.86 -5.28 -1.10
CA SER A 55 -19.33 -4.08 -0.44
C SER A 55 -17.89 -3.81 -0.84
N ARG A 56 -17.53 -2.53 -0.98
CA ARG A 56 -16.15 -2.13 -1.31
C ARG A 56 -15.35 -1.95 -0.03
N CYS A 57 -14.28 -2.72 0.08
CA CYS A 57 -13.35 -2.68 1.20
C CYS A 57 -11.96 -2.23 0.72
N THR A 58 -11.19 -1.71 1.66
CA THR A 58 -9.76 -1.42 1.51
C THR A 58 -9.03 -1.95 2.74
N SER A 59 -7.73 -1.70 2.85
CA SER A 59 -6.97 -1.99 4.06
C SER A 59 -6.31 -0.73 4.62
N VAL A 60 -5.99 -0.75 5.92
CA VAL A 60 -5.23 0.32 6.57
C VAL A 60 -3.88 0.52 5.87
N GLU A 61 -3.23 -0.58 5.49
CA GLU A 61 -1.94 -0.63 4.83
C GLU A 61 -2.01 -0.15 3.36
N ALA A 62 -3.10 -0.45 2.64
CA ALA A 62 -3.34 0.11 1.31
C ALA A 62 -3.55 1.62 1.37
N CYS A 63 -4.24 2.10 2.40
CA CYS A 63 -4.43 3.51 2.68
C CYS A 63 -3.08 4.23 2.92
N GLU A 64 -2.19 3.66 3.74
CA GLU A 64 -0.85 4.19 3.96
C GLU A 64 0.00 4.20 2.69
N ARG A 65 0.00 3.09 1.93
CA ARG A 65 0.71 2.98 0.65
C ARG A 65 0.23 4.01 -0.36
N PHE A 66 -1.09 4.20 -0.45
CA PHE A 66 -1.71 5.21 -1.32
C PHE A 66 -1.22 6.61 -0.96
N ILE A 67 -1.29 7.00 0.32
CA ILE A 67 -0.84 8.33 0.75
C ILE A 67 0.65 8.50 0.49
N GLY A 68 1.49 7.53 0.86
CA GLY A 68 2.92 7.55 0.59
C GLY A 68 3.23 7.80 -0.89
N ALA A 69 2.66 6.98 -1.77
CA ALA A 69 2.85 7.07 -3.21
C ALA A 69 2.37 8.43 -3.79
N THR A 70 1.29 9.02 -3.25
CA THR A 70 0.83 10.35 -3.71
C THR A 70 1.76 11.48 -3.33
N GLN A 71 2.65 11.32 -2.34
CA GLN A 71 3.58 12.36 -1.91
C GLN A 71 4.92 12.33 -2.67
N GLY A 72 5.07 11.47 -3.69
CA GLY A 72 6.32 11.33 -4.43
C GLY A 72 7.39 10.56 -3.66
N GLY A 73 7.12 10.18 -2.40
CA GLY A 73 7.78 9.04 -1.79
C GLY A 73 7.29 7.81 -2.52
N SER A 74 8.15 7.10 -3.24
CA SER A 74 7.84 5.70 -3.48
C SER A 74 7.94 5.00 -2.13
N PRO A 75 6.86 4.51 -1.48
CA PRO A 75 6.98 3.17 -0.96
C PRO A 75 7.02 2.33 -2.23
N ALA A 76 8.23 2.11 -2.75
CA ALA A 76 8.39 0.95 -3.59
C ALA A 76 7.81 -0.18 -2.73
N PRO A 77 6.79 -0.93 -3.17
CA PRO A 77 6.71 -2.27 -2.62
C PRO A 77 8.12 -2.80 -2.79
N ALA A 78 8.72 -3.42 -1.76
CA ALA A 78 9.79 -4.34 -2.05
C ALA A 78 9.23 -5.18 -3.19
N ALA A 79 9.74 -4.97 -4.40
CA ALA A 79 9.13 -5.56 -5.58
C ALA A 79 8.97 -7.04 -5.24
N CYS A 80 7.93 -7.71 -5.74
CA CYS A 80 8.10 -9.13 -5.95
C CYS A 80 9.37 -9.22 -6.81
N ARG A 81 10.52 -9.47 -6.17
CA ARG A 81 11.81 -9.46 -6.82
C ARG A 81 11.64 -10.46 -7.93
N THR A 82 11.90 -10.03 -9.17
CA THR A 82 12.01 -10.99 -10.26
C THR A 82 13.00 -12.07 -9.81
N ALA A 83 12.83 -13.32 -10.25
CA ALA A 83 13.69 -14.43 -9.79
C ALA A 83 15.19 -14.07 -9.89
N SER A 84 15.56 -13.34 -10.94
CA SER A 84 16.90 -12.78 -11.17
C SER A 84 17.37 -11.78 -10.09
N GLN A 85 16.50 -10.87 -9.63
CA GLN A 85 16.82 -9.91 -8.58
C GLN A 85 16.93 -10.57 -7.19
N ARG A 86 16.26 -11.71 -6.97
CA ARG A 86 16.43 -12.51 -5.74
C ARG A 86 17.80 -13.20 -5.72
N THR A 87 18.20 -13.85 -6.81
CA THR A 87 19.51 -14.53 -6.91
C THR A 87 20.67 -13.57 -6.68
N LYS A 88 20.63 -12.39 -7.31
CA LYS A 88 21.68 -11.37 -7.13
C LYS A 88 21.78 -10.84 -5.70
N ALA A 89 20.65 -10.68 -5.01
CA ALA A 89 20.63 -10.25 -3.61
C ALA A 89 21.19 -11.34 -2.68
N VAL A 90 20.91 -12.62 -2.96
CA VAL A 90 21.48 -13.75 -2.22
C VAL A 90 22.99 -13.85 -2.43
N ASP A 91 23.48 -13.69 -3.66
CA ASP A 91 24.92 -13.72 -3.94
C ASP A 91 25.66 -12.54 -3.33
N ALA A 92 25.06 -11.35 -3.31
CA ALA A 92 25.63 -10.19 -2.63
C ALA A 92 25.73 -10.40 -1.11
N ALA A 93 24.70 -10.98 -0.49
CA ALA A 93 24.71 -11.30 0.93
C ALA A 93 25.74 -12.40 1.27
N LYS A 94 25.90 -13.41 0.41
CA LYS A 94 26.94 -14.44 0.56
C LYS A 94 28.34 -13.86 0.51
N ARG A 95 28.63 -12.97 -0.44
CA ARG A 95 29.94 -12.30 -0.53
C ARG A 95 30.24 -11.44 0.68
N GLN A 96 29.20 -10.80 1.24
CA GLN A 96 29.35 -10.08 2.50
C GLN A 96 29.66 -11.04 3.65
N LEU A 97 28.98 -12.18 3.75
CA LEU A 97 29.24 -13.21 4.74
C LEU A 97 30.67 -13.77 4.63
N ASP A 98 31.11 -14.10 3.41
CA ASP A 98 32.47 -14.58 3.12
C ASP A 98 33.53 -13.53 3.49
N ALA A 99 33.25 -12.24 3.24
CA ALA A 99 34.15 -11.15 3.64
C ALA A 99 34.21 -10.95 5.16
N PHE A 100 33.16 -11.32 5.89
CA PHE A 100 33.15 -11.35 7.35
C PHE A 100 33.66 -12.70 7.91
N GLY A 101 33.94 -13.69 7.07
CA GLY A 101 34.58 -14.95 7.44
C GLY A 101 33.74 -15.87 8.32
N ILE A 102 32.40 -15.81 8.20
CA ILE A 102 31.43 -16.65 8.92
C ILE A 102 30.64 -17.50 7.93
#